data_AF-A0A966V8W5-F1
#
_entry.id   AF-A0A966V8W5-F1
#
_cell.length_a   1.000
_cell.length_b   1.000
_cell.length_c   1.000
_cell.angle_alpha   90.00
_cell.angle_beta   90.00
_cell.angle_gamma   90.00
#
_symmetry.space_group_name_H-M   'P 1'
#
loop_
_entity.id
_entity.type
_entity.pdbx_description
1 polymer ?
#
loop_
_entity_poly.entity_id
_entity_poly.type
_entity_poly.pdbx_seq_one_letter_code
_entity_poly.pdbx_strand_id
1 'polypeptide(L)'
;MGSVAIGYQAGYSAQGAYAVAIGYQAGYSSQPANSIMLNASGVGMTGNTASLYVNPIVQTTAQTNLLYYDTVGYVVTTGTTSGALSTGIITASLNTITPSGGTLVLNGGMTATGSISAASFNTTSDYRIKTAVRDFSTDTITVDTLRPRFYHNEVTGKDEVGFLAHEVQEAYPFLTTGEKDGEQNQSLNYQGIIGILVREIQEIKQRLAVLEKQ
;
A
#
# COMPACT_ATOMS: atom_id res chain seq x y z
N MET A 1 -26.75 -0.36 -41.30
CA MET A 1 -25.60 -0.24 -40.37
C MET A 1 -24.74 0.90 -40.88
N GLY A 2 -24.59 1.97 -40.11
CA GLY A 2 -23.86 3.18 -40.52
C GLY A 2 -22.50 3.26 -39.84
N SER A 3 -21.49 3.73 -40.56
CA SER A 3 -20.18 4.07 -40.05
C SER A 3 -19.72 5.38 -40.70
N VAL A 4 -18.80 6.08 -40.04
CA VAL A 4 -18.31 7.39 -40.52
C VAL A 4 -16.79 7.32 -40.63
N ALA A 5 -16.25 7.70 -41.78
CA ALA A 5 -14.82 7.81 -42.02
C ALA A 5 -14.50 9.19 -42.62
N ILE A 6 -13.61 9.93 -41.97
CA ILE A 6 -13.20 11.28 -42.40
C ILE A 6 -11.67 11.34 -42.42
N GLY A 7 -11.07 11.55 -43.60
CA GLY A 7 -9.62 11.68 -43.77
C GLY A 7 -9.05 10.67 -44.76
N TYR A 8 -7.80 10.91 -45.19
CA TYR A 8 -7.13 10.02 -46.13
C TYR A 8 -6.95 8.63 -45.51
N GLN A 9 -7.55 7.62 -46.15
CA GLN A 9 -7.51 6.22 -45.74
C GLN A 9 -8.09 5.93 -44.34
N ALA A 10 -8.95 6.79 -43.79
CA ALA A 10 -9.72 6.47 -42.59
C ALA A 10 -10.71 5.33 -42.88
N GLY A 11 -10.81 4.34 -41.98
CA GLY A 11 -11.75 3.22 -42.07
C GLY A 11 -11.61 2.33 -43.31
N TYR A 12 -10.43 2.32 -43.96
CA TYR A 12 -10.27 1.86 -45.34
C TYR A 12 -10.66 0.39 -45.60
N SER A 13 -10.15 -0.58 -44.84
CA SER A 13 -10.34 -2.01 -45.17
C SER A 13 -11.25 -2.79 -44.23
N ALA A 14 -11.54 -2.29 -43.03
CA ALA A 14 -12.34 -3.02 -42.04
C ALA A 14 -12.98 -2.09 -40.99
N GLN A 15 -13.89 -1.21 -41.43
CA GLN A 15 -14.64 -0.36 -40.52
C GLN A 15 -15.84 -1.10 -39.90
N GLY A 16 -15.86 -1.22 -38.58
CA GLY A 16 -16.94 -1.85 -37.84
C GLY A 16 -18.27 -1.08 -37.90
N ALA A 17 -19.37 -1.79 -37.66
CA ALA A 17 -20.70 -1.17 -37.57
C ALA A 17 -20.75 -0.14 -36.42
N TYR A 18 -21.43 0.98 -36.65
CA TYR A 18 -21.56 2.08 -35.68
C TYR A 18 -20.21 2.69 -35.24
N ALA A 19 -19.17 2.54 -36.05
CA ALA A 19 -17.84 3.08 -35.77
C ALA A 19 -17.63 4.45 -36.43
N VAL A 20 -16.77 5.27 -35.82
CA VAL A 20 -16.37 6.59 -36.32
C VAL A 20 -14.84 6.66 -36.38
N ALA A 21 -14.27 6.88 -37.56
CA ALA A 21 -12.85 7.12 -37.77
C ALA A 21 -12.61 8.52 -38.33
N ILE A 22 -11.73 9.28 -37.68
CA ILE A 22 -11.37 10.64 -38.10
C ILE A 22 -9.85 10.76 -38.09
N GLY A 23 -9.29 11.16 -39.24
CA GLY A 23 -7.88 11.45 -39.43
C GLY A 23 -7.13 10.45 -40.32
N TYR A 24 -5.86 10.75 -40.62
CA TYR A 24 -5.02 9.95 -41.52
C TYR A 24 -4.95 8.50 -41.02
N GLN A 25 -5.37 7.55 -41.86
CA GLN A 25 -5.30 6.11 -41.55
C GLN A 25 -5.90 5.70 -40.18
N ALA A 26 -6.89 6.45 -39.66
CA ALA A 26 -7.64 6.05 -38.47
C ALA A 26 -8.45 4.78 -38.78
N GLY A 27 -8.19 3.68 -38.09
CA GLY A 27 -8.87 2.40 -38.34
C GLY A 27 -8.52 1.77 -39.69
N TYR A 28 -7.34 2.06 -40.24
CA TYR A 28 -6.96 1.70 -41.62
C TYR A 28 -7.21 0.22 -41.96
N SER A 29 -6.63 -0.68 -41.16
CA SER A 29 -6.72 -2.12 -41.38
C SER A 29 -7.71 -2.85 -40.48
N SER A 30 -8.13 -2.23 -39.38
CA SER A 30 -9.08 -2.80 -38.41
C SER A 30 -9.64 -1.73 -37.48
N GLN A 31 -10.97 -1.53 -37.52
CA GLN A 31 -11.71 -0.74 -36.54
C GLN A 31 -12.85 -1.56 -35.94
N PRO A 32 -12.86 -1.80 -34.62
CA PRO A 32 -13.93 -2.53 -33.95
C PRO A 32 -15.30 -1.84 -34.11
N ALA A 33 -16.39 -2.61 -34.11
CA ALA A 33 -17.74 -2.05 -34.01
C ALA A 33 -17.91 -1.25 -32.71
N ASN A 34 -18.78 -0.24 -32.72
CA ASN A 34 -19.05 0.63 -31.56
C ASN A 34 -17.78 1.32 -31.01
N SER A 35 -16.86 1.73 -31.88
CA SER A 35 -15.62 2.42 -31.51
C SER A 35 -15.51 3.80 -32.14
N ILE A 36 -14.76 4.68 -31.49
CA ILE A 36 -14.40 6.00 -32.03
C ILE A 36 -12.87 6.09 -32.11
N MET A 37 -12.34 6.49 -33.26
CA MET A 37 -10.91 6.65 -33.51
C MET A 37 -10.62 8.07 -34.00
N LEU A 38 -9.76 8.78 -33.27
CA LEU A 38 -9.26 10.11 -33.64
C LEU A 38 -7.74 10.03 -33.83
N ASN A 39 -7.26 10.18 -35.06
CA ASN A 39 -5.85 10.03 -35.38
C ASN A 39 -5.26 11.26 -36.08
N ALA A 40 -4.43 11.99 -35.36
CA ALA A 40 -3.63 13.09 -35.89
C ALA A 40 -2.11 12.77 -35.84
N SER A 41 -1.71 11.53 -35.53
CA SER A 41 -0.30 11.16 -35.34
C SER A 41 0.53 11.07 -36.62
N GLY A 42 -0.12 11.04 -37.80
CA GLY A 42 0.54 10.82 -39.09
C GLY A 42 0.98 9.37 -39.36
N VAL A 43 0.68 8.44 -38.43
CA VAL A 43 0.95 7.00 -38.57
C VAL A 43 -0.38 6.25 -38.48
N GLY A 44 -0.54 5.15 -39.22
CA GLY A 44 -1.77 4.35 -39.18
C GLY A 44 -2.11 3.82 -37.79
N MET A 45 -3.39 3.88 -37.43
CA MET A 45 -3.91 3.47 -36.13
C MET A 45 -4.97 2.38 -36.30
N THR A 46 -4.90 1.34 -35.48
CA THR A 46 -5.85 0.21 -35.48
C THR A 46 -6.37 -0.03 -34.06
N GLY A 47 -7.51 -0.71 -33.93
CA GLY A 47 -8.10 -1.06 -32.65
C GLY A 47 -8.49 -2.52 -32.57
N ASN A 48 -8.54 -3.03 -31.34
CA ASN A 48 -8.81 -4.44 -31.03
C ASN A 48 -10.15 -4.64 -30.29
N THR A 49 -10.66 -3.62 -29.58
CA THR A 49 -11.88 -3.70 -28.75
C THR A 49 -12.75 -2.45 -28.95
N ALA A 50 -14.05 -2.54 -28.73
CA ALA A 50 -14.94 -1.38 -28.73
C ALA A 50 -14.48 -0.36 -27.66
N SER A 51 -13.93 0.77 -28.10
CA SER A 51 -13.29 1.78 -27.24
C SER A 51 -13.15 3.12 -27.97
N LEU A 52 -12.81 4.16 -27.21
CA LEU A 52 -12.31 5.42 -27.75
C LEU A 52 -10.79 5.35 -27.88
N TYR A 53 -10.27 5.51 -29.10
CA TYR A 53 -8.85 5.59 -29.41
C TYR A 53 -8.50 7.01 -29.86
N VAL A 54 -7.53 7.63 -29.21
CA VAL A 54 -7.08 8.99 -29.52
C VAL A 54 -5.55 9.01 -29.61
N ASN A 55 -5.01 9.47 -30.73
CA ASN A 55 -3.56 9.61 -30.91
C ASN A 55 -3.20 10.84 -31.76
N PRO A 56 -2.37 11.78 -31.27
CA PRO A 56 -1.74 11.84 -29.94
C PRO A 56 -2.63 12.48 -28.87
N ILE A 57 -2.25 12.29 -27.60
CA ILE A 57 -2.74 13.08 -26.45
C ILE A 57 -1.54 13.87 -25.92
N VAL A 58 -1.70 15.19 -25.76
CA VAL A 58 -0.63 16.04 -25.22
C VAL A 58 -0.54 15.88 -23.70
N GLN A 59 0.66 15.62 -23.19
CA GLN A 59 0.95 15.63 -21.76
C GLN A 59 1.56 16.98 -21.39
N THR A 60 0.98 17.66 -20.40
CA THR A 60 1.51 18.94 -19.87
C THR A 60 1.65 18.85 -18.35
N THR A 61 2.62 19.57 -17.79
CA THR A 61 2.89 19.61 -16.34
C THR A 61 2.19 20.79 -15.64
N ALA A 62 1.48 21.64 -16.38
CA ALA A 62 0.95 22.92 -15.90
C ALA A 62 -0.55 22.90 -15.50
N GLN A 63 -1.23 21.75 -15.62
CA GLN A 63 -2.66 21.62 -15.32
C GLN A 63 -2.88 20.79 -14.06
N THR A 64 -3.72 21.28 -13.15
CA THR A 64 -4.03 20.62 -11.86
C THR A 64 -5.33 19.81 -11.88
N ASN A 65 -6.13 19.95 -12.95
CA ASN A 65 -7.40 19.26 -13.11
C ASN A 65 -7.19 17.88 -13.74
N LEU A 66 -7.82 16.86 -13.16
CA LEU A 66 -7.92 15.54 -13.75
C LEU A 66 -9.21 15.44 -14.58
N LEU A 67 -9.17 14.67 -15.67
CA LEU A 67 -10.35 14.29 -16.44
C LEU A 67 -10.97 13.03 -15.85
N TYR A 68 -12.28 13.03 -15.69
CA TYR A 68 -13.07 11.91 -15.21
C TYR A 68 -14.16 11.56 -16.22
N TYR A 69 -14.51 10.29 -16.30
CA TYR A 69 -15.67 9.84 -17.06
C TYR A 69 -16.80 9.47 -16.10
N ASP A 70 -17.91 10.21 -16.19
CA ASP A 70 -19.15 9.86 -15.50
C ASP A 70 -19.88 8.77 -16.31
N THR A 71 -20.02 7.60 -15.70
CA THR A 71 -20.67 6.43 -16.33
C THR A 71 -22.20 6.51 -16.34
N VAL A 72 -22.79 7.44 -15.58
CA VAL A 72 -24.23 7.67 -15.55
C VAL A 72 -24.61 8.76 -16.54
N GLY A 73 -23.91 9.89 -16.49
CA GLY A 73 -24.09 11.01 -17.42
C GLY A 73 -23.42 10.84 -18.79
N TYR A 74 -22.59 9.80 -18.96
CA TYR A 74 -21.77 9.54 -20.15
C TYR A 74 -20.93 10.75 -20.59
N VAL A 75 -20.42 11.53 -19.63
CA VAL A 75 -19.72 12.79 -19.87
C VAL A 75 -18.28 12.77 -19.36
N VAL A 76 -17.36 13.37 -20.11
CA VAL A 76 -16.00 13.66 -19.64
C VAL A 76 -16.03 15.01 -18.93
N THR A 77 -15.73 15.03 -17.64
CA THR A 77 -15.73 16.25 -16.79
C THR A 77 -14.36 16.47 -16.16
N THR A 78 -14.09 17.69 -15.70
CA THR A 78 -12.92 18.01 -14.87
C THR A 78 -13.31 18.04 -13.40
N GLY A 79 -12.34 17.80 -12.52
CA GLY A 79 -12.46 18.07 -11.09
C GLY A 79 -11.19 18.74 -10.56
N THR A 80 -11.34 19.65 -9.60
CA THR A 80 -10.22 20.20 -8.83
C THR A 80 -9.75 19.14 -7.85
N THR A 81 -8.45 18.86 -7.83
CA THR A 81 -7.85 17.84 -7.00
C THR A 81 -7.98 18.14 -5.50
N SER A 82 -8.80 17.35 -4.80
CA SER A 82 -8.44 16.83 -3.47
C SER A 82 -8.90 15.38 -3.38
N GLY A 83 -7.98 14.47 -3.72
CA GLY A 83 -7.90 13.16 -3.08
C GLY A 83 -9.02 12.13 -3.23
N ALA A 84 -10.01 12.29 -4.10
CA ALA A 84 -10.89 11.17 -4.46
C ALA A 84 -10.21 10.27 -5.50
N LEU A 85 -9.15 9.60 -5.08
CA LEU A 85 -8.70 8.38 -5.72
C LEU A 85 -9.79 7.33 -5.44
N SER A 86 -10.77 7.25 -6.34
CA SER A 86 -11.98 6.44 -6.16
C SER A 86 -11.61 4.98 -5.92
N THR A 87 -12.32 4.37 -4.98
CA THR A 87 -12.31 2.96 -4.55
C THR A 87 -11.92 1.99 -5.66
N GLY A 88 -10.69 1.46 -5.58
CA GLY A 88 -10.17 0.46 -6.51
C GLY A 88 -8.64 0.48 -6.52
N ILE A 89 -8.04 -0.49 -5.84
CA ILE A 89 -6.61 -0.80 -5.71
C ILE A 89 -5.70 0.09 -6.57
N ILE A 90 -5.09 1.07 -5.93
CA ILE A 90 -3.97 1.79 -6.51
C ILE A 90 -2.71 0.99 -6.23
N THR A 91 -2.29 0.20 -7.21
CA THR A 91 -0.87 -0.14 -7.34
C THR A 91 -0.19 1.03 -8.02
N ALA A 92 0.10 2.10 -7.28
CA ALA A 92 0.91 3.22 -7.78
C ALA A 92 2.16 3.38 -6.94
N SER A 93 3.29 3.51 -7.63
CA SER A 93 4.55 3.95 -7.04
C SER A 93 4.51 5.46 -6.88
N LEU A 94 4.14 5.93 -5.69
CA LEU A 94 4.14 7.35 -5.33
C LEU A 94 5.47 7.72 -4.66
N ASN A 95 6.09 8.82 -5.08
CA ASN A 95 7.32 9.31 -4.47
C ASN A 95 7.07 10.02 -3.12
N THR A 96 5.92 10.66 -2.95
CA THR A 96 5.58 11.39 -1.72
C THR A 96 4.06 11.43 -1.54
N ILE A 97 3.60 11.23 -0.29
CA ILE A 97 2.21 11.39 0.12
C ILE A 97 2.17 12.46 1.22
N THR A 98 1.69 13.66 0.88
CA THR A 98 1.55 14.78 1.82
C THR A 98 0.07 15.12 1.98
N PRO A 99 -0.56 14.83 3.14
CA PRO A 99 -1.94 15.24 3.37
C PRO A 99 -2.02 16.77 3.51
N SER A 100 -2.79 17.44 2.66
CA SER A 100 -2.97 18.90 2.74
C SER A 100 -3.90 19.26 3.91
N GLY A 101 -3.32 19.57 5.07
CA GLY A 101 -4.04 20.10 6.23
C GLY A 101 -4.75 19.07 7.11
N GLY A 102 -4.38 17.80 7.04
CA GLY A 102 -5.06 16.74 7.79
C GLY A 102 -4.21 15.49 8.09
N THR A 103 -4.87 14.46 8.61
CA THR A 103 -4.28 13.17 8.96
C THR A 103 -4.34 12.20 7.79
N LEU A 104 -3.25 11.46 7.55
CA LEU A 104 -3.30 10.27 6.69
C LEU A 104 -3.94 9.12 7.47
N VAL A 105 -5.09 8.64 7.02
CA VAL A 105 -5.81 7.50 7.63
C VAL A 105 -5.61 6.25 6.77
N LEU A 106 -5.04 5.20 7.37
CA LEU A 106 -4.89 3.89 6.75
C LEU A 106 -5.83 2.92 7.45
N ASN A 107 -6.89 2.44 6.77
CA ASN A 107 -7.89 1.52 7.33
C ASN A 107 -7.45 0.04 7.25
N GLY A 108 -6.15 -0.19 7.17
CA GLY A 108 -5.51 -1.49 7.03
C GLY A 108 -4.08 -1.44 7.57
N GLY A 109 -3.26 -2.43 7.21
CA GLY A 109 -1.85 -2.45 7.58
C GLY A 109 -1.00 -1.45 6.77
N MET A 110 0.14 -1.07 7.34
CA MET A 110 1.21 -0.35 6.64
C MET A 110 2.48 -1.18 6.74
N THR A 111 3.06 -1.57 5.60
CA THR A 111 4.39 -2.18 5.52
C THR A 111 5.37 -1.13 5.06
N ALA A 112 6.30 -0.73 5.93
CA ALA A 112 7.40 0.16 5.56
C ALA A 112 8.70 -0.66 5.51
N THR A 113 9.34 -0.67 4.35
CA THR A 113 10.66 -1.32 4.17
C THR A 113 11.83 -0.42 4.57
N GLY A 114 11.56 0.87 4.80
CA GLY A 114 12.50 1.84 5.33
C GLY A 114 12.06 2.40 6.69
N SER A 115 12.74 3.45 7.14
CA SER A 115 12.50 4.06 8.45
C SER A 115 11.14 4.80 8.53
N ILE A 116 10.45 4.63 9.66
CA ILE A 116 9.28 5.46 10.03
C ILE A 116 9.72 6.47 11.08
N SER A 117 9.48 7.76 10.84
CA SER A 117 9.74 8.83 11.81
C SER A 117 8.43 9.51 12.20
N ALA A 118 8.17 9.60 13.50
CA ALA A 118 6.99 10.24 14.05
C ALA A 118 7.32 10.88 15.40
N ALA A 119 6.59 11.94 15.76
CA ALA A 119 6.70 12.53 17.09
C ALA A 119 6.18 11.59 18.20
N SER A 120 5.28 10.65 17.88
CA SER A 120 4.76 9.65 18.83
C SER A 120 4.23 8.40 18.12
N PHE A 121 4.21 7.28 18.84
CA PHE A 121 3.56 6.04 18.43
C PHE A 121 2.58 5.60 19.52
N ASN A 122 1.29 5.51 19.18
CA ASN A 122 0.24 5.06 20.08
C ASN A 122 -0.39 3.78 19.53
N THR A 123 -0.47 2.74 20.35
CA THR A 123 -1.14 1.47 20.02
C THR A 123 -2.46 1.38 20.77
N THR A 124 -3.54 1.01 20.07
CA THR A 124 -4.85 0.80 20.71
C THR A 124 -4.77 -0.40 21.66
N SER A 125 -5.14 -0.20 22.92
CA SER A 125 -5.01 -1.21 24.00
C SER A 125 -6.20 -1.19 24.96
N ASP A 126 -7.40 -0.94 24.46
CA ASP A 126 -8.64 -0.83 25.23
C ASP A 126 -9.17 -2.21 25.69
N TYR A 127 -9.86 -2.30 26.83
CA TYR A 127 -10.44 -3.57 27.31
C TYR A 127 -11.52 -4.11 26.38
N ARG A 128 -12.21 -3.23 25.61
CA ARG A 128 -13.27 -3.62 24.67
C ARG A 128 -12.77 -4.43 23.48
N ILE A 129 -11.48 -4.39 23.19
CA ILE A 129 -10.83 -5.19 22.14
C ILE A 129 -10.06 -6.39 22.72
N LYS A 130 -10.24 -6.70 24.01
CA LYS A 130 -9.53 -7.77 24.71
C LYS A 130 -10.54 -8.77 25.28
N THR A 131 -10.23 -10.05 25.12
CA THR A 131 -10.98 -11.16 25.73
C THR A 131 -9.99 -12.10 26.42
N ALA A 132 -10.47 -12.95 27.33
CA ALA A 132 -9.64 -13.90 28.09
C ALA A 132 -8.45 -13.25 28.84
N VAL A 133 -8.68 -12.06 29.42
CA VAL A 133 -7.70 -11.38 30.26
C VAL A 133 -7.44 -12.20 31.52
N ARG A 134 -6.18 -12.52 31.78
CA ARG A 134 -5.72 -13.29 32.94
C ARG A 134 -4.51 -12.62 33.57
N ASP A 135 -4.35 -12.80 34.88
CA ASP A 135 -3.15 -12.36 35.58
C ASP A 135 -1.92 -13.19 35.17
N PHE A 136 -0.74 -12.60 35.35
CA PHE A 136 0.53 -13.32 35.16
C PHE A 136 0.70 -14.37 36.26
N SER A 137 0.59 -15.65 35.90
CA SER A 137 1.05 -16.75 36.75
C SER A 137 2.58 -16.81 36.71
N THR A 138 3.21 -16.97 37.88
CA THR A 138 4.66 -16.90 38.11
C THR A 138 5.51 -17.89 37.31
N ASP A 139 4.91 -18.94 36.76
CA ASP A 139 5.67 -20.13 36.37
C ASP A 139 5.92 -20.25 34.87
N THR A 140 5.53 -19.25 34.06
CA THR A 140 5.45 -19.44 32.58
C THR A 140 6.13 -18.40 31.71
N ILE A 141 6.39 -17.18 32.18
CA ILE A 141 6.93 -16.10 31.34
C ILE A 141 7.94 -15.29 32.15
N THR A 142 9.22 -15.41 31.80
CA THR A 142 10.37 -14.72 32.42
C THR A 142 11.30 -14.06 31.38
N VAL A 143 12.08 -13.07 31.78
CA VAL A 143 13.14 -12.49 30.95
C VAL A 143 14.40 -13.36 30.88
N ASP A 144 14.54 -14.37 31.73
CA ASP A 144 15.77 -15.17 31.84
C ASP A 144 16.15 -15.92 30.55
N THR A 145 15.14 -16.27 29.73
CA THR A 145 15.34 -16.94 28.45
C THR A 145 15.67 -15.97 27.31
N LEU A 146 15.44 -14.67 27.50
CA LEU A 146 15.70 -13.66 26.49
C LEU A 146 17.19 -13.33 26.43
N ARG A 147 17.75 -13.29 25.22
CA ARG A 147 19.18 -13.05 24.98
C ARG A 147 19.40 -11.75 24.21
N PRO A 148 19.66 -10.61 24.89
CA PRO A 148 20.03 -9.38 24.22
C PRO A 148 21.33 -9.56 23.44
N ARG A 149 21.37 -9.04 22.21
CA ARG A 149 22.53 -9.09 21.31
C ARG A 149 22.90 -7.69 20.85
N PHE A 150 24.21 -7.47 20.70
CA PHE A 150 24.74 -6.42 19.85
C PHE A 150 24.89 -6.98 18.44
N TYR A 151 24.46 -6.24 17.43
CA TYR A 151 24.58 -6.63 16.03
C TYR A 151 24.71 -5.40 15.12
N HIS A 152 25.33 -5.60 13.95
CA HIS A 152 25.28 -4.64 12.86
C HIS A 152 24.02 -4.90 12.03
N ASN A 153 23.20 -3.87 11.82
CA ASN A 153 21.99 -3.97 11.01
C ASN A 153 22.29 -3.52 9.57
N GLU A 154 22.36 -4.48 8.65
CA GLU A 154 22.67 -4.24 7.24
C GLU A 154 21.64 -3.34 6.52
N VAL A 155 20.40 -3.25 7.02
CA VAL A 155 19.35 -2.41 6.43
C VAL A 155 19.50 -0.95 6.86
N THR A 156 19.81 -0.70 8.15
CA THR A 156 19.96 0.66 8.69
C THR A 156 21.41 1.18 8.63
N GLY A 157 22.38 0.28 8.43
CA GLY A 157 23.82 0.55 8.43
C GLY A 157 24.39 0.91 9.81
N LYS A 158 23.75 0.48 10.90
CA LYS A 158 24.10 0.88 12.27
C LYS A 158 24.30 -0.32 13.19
N ASP A 159 25.16 -0.13 14.19
CA ASP A 159 25.26 -1.05 15.32
C ASP A 159 24.11 -0.80 16.29
N GLU A 160 23.38 -1.86 16.61
CA GLU A 160 22.14 -1.82 17.38
C GLU A 160 22.19 -2.87 18.51
N VAL A 161 21.35 -2.65 19.53
CA VAL A 161 21.10 -3.61 20.60
C VAL A 161 19.64 -4.05 20.50
N GLY A 162 19.42 -5.36 20.51
CA GLY A 162 18.08 -5.92 20.44
C GLY A 162 18.08 -7.42 20.65
N PHE A 163 17.15 -8.12 20.01
CA PHE A 163 17.04 -9.57 20.06
C PHE A 163 16.99 -10.17 18.66
N LEU A 164 17.43 -11.43 18.54
CA LEU A 164 17.21 -12.21 17.34
C LEU A 164 15.80 -12.83 17.38
N ALA A 165 15.02 -12.60 16.32
CA ALA A 165 13.60 -12.95 16.31
C ALA A 165 13.32 -14.44 16.53
N HIS A 166 14.13 -15.34 15.96
CA HIS A 166 13.99 -16.78 16.16
C HIS A 166 14.35 -17.24 17.57
N GLU A 167 15.36 -16.64 18.23
CA GLU A 167 15.70 -16.95 19.63
C GLU A 167 14.53 -16.58 20.56
N VAL A 168 13.90 -15.43 20.31
CA VAL A 168 12.69 -15.03 21.06
C VAL A 168 11.51 -15.92 20.72
N GLN A 169 11.36 -16.35 19.47
CA GLN A 169 10.25 -17.21 19.03
C GLN A 169 10.24 -18.57 19.73
N GLU A 170 11.42 -19.14 20.02
CA GLU A 170 11.54 -20.41 20.76
C GLU A 170 10.96 -20.31 22.18
N ALA A 171 11.13 -19.17 22.84
CA ALA A 171 10.60 -18.93 24.19
C ALA A 171 9.17 -18.36 24.17
N TYR A 172 8.91 -17.39 23.29
CA TYR A 172 7.69 -16.61 23.21
C TYR A 172 7.19 -16.45 21.76
N PRO A 173 6.58 -17.50 21.17
CA PRO A 173 6.12 -17.47 19.79
C PRO A 173 5.16 -16.32 19.48
N PHE A 174 4.36 -15.89 20.46
CA PHE A 174 3.38 -14.80 20.32
C PHE A 174 3.99 -13.40 20.23
N LEU A 175 5.30 -13.24 20.48
CA LEU A 175 6.01 -11.98 20.31
C LEU A 175 6.72 -11.86 18.95
N THR A 176 6.73 -12.92 18.16
CA THR A 176 7.41 -12.96 16.85
C THR A 176 6.38 -13.18 15.75
N THR A 177 6.61 -12.57 14.59
CA THR A 177 5.88 -12.89 13.35
C THR A 177 6.84 -13.30 12.25
N GLY A 178 6.38 -14.17 11.35
CA GLY A 178 7.20 -14.78 10.30
C GLY A 178 7.91 -16.07 10.74
N GLU A 179 8.55 -16.72 9.78
CA GLU A 179 9.25 -18.00 9.95
C GLU A 179 10.75 -17.82 9.79
N LYS A 180 11.54 -18.59 10.56
CA LYS A 180 13.00 -18.58 10.42
C LYS A 180 13.36 -19.11 9.04
N ASP A 181 14.26 -18.40 8.36
CA ASP A 181 14.71 -18.72 7.00
C ASP A 181 13.57 -18.70 5.94
N GLY A 182 12.46 -18.02 6.25
CA GLY A 182 11.36 -17.78 5.32
C GLY A 182 11.68 -16.71 4.25
N GLU A 183 10.79 -16.56 3.27
CA GLU A 183 10.93 -15.56 2.19
C GLU A 183 10.99 -14.12 2.72
N GLN A 184 10.29 -13.85 3.82
CA GLN A 184 10.26 -12.55 4.49
C GLN A 184 11.02 -12.63 5.81
N ASN A 185 11.70 -11.54 6.17
CA ASN A 185 12.37 -11.42 7.46
C ASN A 185 11.35 -11.55 8.61
N GLN A 186 11.77 -12.23 9.68
CA GLN A 186 10.99 -12.28 10.92
C GLN A 186 10.99 -10.91 11.62
N SER A 187 9.92 -10.61 12.35
CA SER A 187 9.80 -9.36 13.11
C SER A 187 9.33 -9.58 14.55
N LEU A 188 9.64 -8.62 15.43
CA LEU A 188 9.39 -8.70 16.86
C LEU A 188 8.43 -7.63 17.36
N ASN A 189 7.49 -8.05 18.22
CA ASN A 189 6.65 -7.16 19.01
C ASN A 189 7.38 -6.73 20.30
N TYR A 190 8.25 -5.73 20.16
CA TYR A 190 8.96 -5.13 21.30
C TYR A 190 8.01 -4.53 22.35
N GLN A 191 6.81 -4.07 21.98
CA GLN A 191 5.84 -3.52 22.94
C GLN A 191 5.34 -4.58 23.92
N GLY A 192 5.16 -5.83 23.44
CA GLY A 192 4.74 -6.95 24.30
C GLY A 192 5.76 -7.28 25.40
N ILE A 193 7.05 -7.10 25.13
CA ILE A 193 8.14 -7.35 26.10
C ILE A 193 8.05 -6.41 27.30
N ILE A 194 7.54 -5.18 27.12
CA ILE A 194 7.42 -4.19 28.20
C ILE A 194 6.56 -4.72 29.35
N GLY A 195 5.46 -5.42 29.05
CA GLY A 195 4.61 -6.01 30.09
C GLY A 195 5.33 -7.06 30.93
N ILE A 196 6.18 -7.88 30.29
CA ILE A 196 7.01 -8.89 30.94
C ILE A 196 8.07 -8.21 31.83
N LEU A 197 8.76 -7.19 31.31
CA LEU A 197 9.77 -6.43 32.06
C LEU A 197 9.19 -5.78 33.33
N VAL A 198 7.99 -5.18 33.24
CA VAL A 198 7.32 -4.58 34.40
C VAL A 198 7.04 -5.62 35.48
N ARG A 199 6.58 -6.81 35.08
CA ARG A 199 6.29 -7.90 36.00
C ARG A 199 7.55 -8.40 36.71
N GLU A 200 8.63 -8.63 35.97
CA GLU A 200 9.92 -9.06 36.53
C GLU A 200 10.46 -8.05 37.56
N ILE A 201 10.37 -6.76 37.26
CA ILE A 201 10.75 -5.71 38.21
C ILE A 201 9.91 -5.75 39.49
N GLN A 202 8.60 -6.02 39.38
CA GLN A 202 7.73 -6.16 40.55
C GLN A 202 8.13 -7.36 41.41
N GLU A 203 8.46 -8.49 40.80
CA GLU A 203 8.88 -9.70 41.49
C GLU A 203 10.24 -9.51 42.20
N ILE A 204 11.21 -8.91 41.52
CA ILE A 204 12.50 -8.54 42.12
C ILE A 204 12.30 -7.66 43.36
N LYS A 205 11.42 -6.66 43.28
CA LYS A 205 11.10 -5.78 44.44
C LYS A 205 10.47 -6.55 45.60
N GLN A 206 9.59 -7.50 45.32
CA GLN A 206 8.97 -8.33 46.36
C GLN A 206 10.00 -9.22 47.05
N ARG A 207 10.88 -9.88 46.28
CA ARG A 207 11.96 -10.72 46.83
C ARG A 207 12.94 -9.89 47.68
N LEU A 208 13.33 -8.71 47.20
CA LEU A 208 14.21 -7.80 47.95
C LEU A 208 13.58 -7.40 49.30
N ALA A 209 12.30 -7.04 49.31
CA ALA A 209 11.60 -6.65 50.54
C ALA A 209 11.46 -7.80 51.57
N VAL A 210 11.53 -9.06 51.12
CA VAL A 210 11.58 -10.22 52.03
C VAL A 210 12.98 -10.40 52.59
N LEU A 211 14.01 -10.28 51.75
CA LEU A 211 15.41 -10.42 52.16
C LEU A 211 15.85 -9.30 53.13
N GLU A 212 15.40 -8.07 52.94
CA GLU A 212 15.72 -6.94 53.83
C GLU A 212 15.10 -7.06 55.23
N LYS A 213 14.16 -7.99 55.43
CA LYS A 213 13.54 -8.25 56.74
C LYS A 213 14.21 -9.41 57.51
N GLN A 214 15.22 -10.04 56.92
CA GLN A 214 16.03 -11.10 57.54
C GLN A 214 17.33 -10.51 58.10
#